data_AF-A0A1F9IU68-F1
#
_entry.id   AF-A0A1F9IU68-F1
#
_cell.length_a   1.000
_cell.length_b   1.000
_cell.length_c   1.000
_cell.angle_alpha   90.00
_cell.angle_beta   90.00
_cell.angle_gamma   90.00
#
_symmetry.space_group_name_H-M   'P 1'
#
loop_
_entity.id
_entity.type
_entity.pdbx_description
1 polymer ?
#
loop_
_entity_poly.entity_id
_entity_poly.type
_entity_poly.pdbx_seq_one_letter_code
_entity_poly.pdbx_strand_id
1 'polypeptide(L)'
;MEKIVENAIIARDVWNDLANEQEWGKIAKYFHLRPTMEGITIVSTLPTMPMRGIKVKTKAKLKEKLKEINSSFKQLAGNDVKSREASRIRLGFKETTPKKQRNPGYFIEEDRQAMMINSMNSDLNLPKILGIDNIKFITSELILNGTSGRIDIVGYAEPYLYFFELKKDRTTKVDQLSEYIKSYSEKITLLSNLLANYPINPVHQPEGIKIKGVMVMRHAENSNVDWKEMANKHKIDILFYRTSLSYTRV
;
A
#
# COMPACT_ATOMS: atom_id res chain seq x y z
N MET A 1 -8.59 -21.29 -10.87
CA MET A 1 -8.28 -20.39 -9.74
C MET A 1 -8.30 -18.97 -10.30
N GLU A 2 -8.70 -17.95 -9.53
CA GLU A 2 -8.68 -16.59 -10.09
C GLU A 2 -7.24 -16.12 -10.34
N LYS A 3 -7.02 -15.45 -11.48
CA LYS A 3 -5.68 -15.08 -11.96
C LYS A 3 -4.89 -14.20 -10.98
N ILE A 4 -5.55 -13.36 -10.20
CA ILE A 4 -4.91 -12.56 -9.15
C ILE A 4 -4.32 -13.45 -8.03
N VAL A 5 -5.00 -14.53 -7.67
CA VAL A 5 -4.54 -15.49 -6.65
C VAL A 5 -3.36 -16.31 -7.19
N GLU A 6 -3.42 -16.74 -8.46
CA GLU A 6 -2.29 -17.42 -9.12
C GLU A 6 -1.04 -16.53 -9.14
N ASN A 7 -1.20 -15.25 -9.48
CA ASN A 7 -0.12 -14.28 -9.44
C ASN A 7 0.40 -14.03 -8.02
N ALA A 8 -0.46 -14.09 -7.00
CA ALA A 8 -0.05 -13.98 -5.60
C ALA A 8 0.82 -15.17 -5.16
N ILE A 9 0.42 -16.40 -5.53
CA ILE A 9 1.21 -17.62 -5.29
C ILE A 9 2.59 -17.50 -5.96
N ILE A 10 2.63 -17.13 -7.25
CA ILE A 10 3.91 -16.95 -7.97
C ILE A 10 4.79 -15.91 -7.28
N ALA A 11 4.21 -14.78 -6.86
CA ALA A 11 4.93 -13.72 -6.17
C ALA A 11 5.48 -14.21 -4.82
N ARG A 12 4.66 -14.92 -4.03
CA ARG A 12 5.05 -15.50 -2.74
C ARG A 12 6.18 -16.51 -2.89
N ASP A 13 6.09 -17.41 -3.86
CA ASP A 13 7.10 -18.44 -4.08
C ASP A 13 8.44 -17.81 -4.47
N VAL A 14 8.44 -16.84 -5.38
CA VAL A 14 9.66 -16.11 -5.73
C VAL A 14 10.20 -15.30 -4.55
N TRP A 15 9.31 -14.70 -3.75
CA TRP A 15 9.72 -13.97 -2.55
C TRP A 15 10.41 -14.90 -1.55
N ASN A 16 9.81 -16.04 -1.22
CA ASN A 16 10.35 -17.02 -0.28
C ASN A 16 11.65 -17.66 -0.78
N ASP A 17 11.74 -17.95 -2.08
CA ASP A 17 12.99 -18.44 -2.71
C ASP A 17 14.14 -17.46 -2.48
N LEU A 18 13.84 -16.17 -2.52
CA LEU A 18 14.83 -15.10 -2.46
C LEU A 18 15.11 -14.65 -1.03
N ALA A 19 14.12 -14.67 -0.11
CA ALA A 19 14.23 -14.15 1.25
C ALA A 19 15.37 -14.75 2.09
N ASN A 20 15.88 -15.91 1.69
CA ASN A 20 17.05 -16.56 2.30
C ASN A 20 18.41 -16.00 1.82
N GLU A 21 18.44 -15.13 0.80
CA GLU A 21 19.65 -14.45 0.31
C GLU A 21 19.97 -13.20 1.18
N GLN A 22 21.26 -12.85 1.31
CA GLN A 22 21.74 -11.72 2.14
C GLN A 22 21.09 -10.37 1.73
N GLU A 23 20.78 -9.52 2.71
CA GLU A 23 20.17 -8.16 2.58
C GLU A 23 18.67 -8.07 2.18
N TRP A 24 17.95 -9.18 1.99
CA TRP A 24 16.53 -9.14 1.59
C TRP A 24 15.59 -8.40 2.54
N GLY A 25 15.84 -8.50 3.85
CA GLY A 25 15.04 -7.78 4.85
C GLY A 25 15.04 -6.26 4.65
N LYS A 26 16.10 -5.68 4.06
CA LYS A 26 16.16 -4.24 3.77
C LYS A 26 15.27 -3.86 2.58
N ILE A 27 15.18 -4.72 1.56
CA ILE A 27 14.33 -4.47 0.39
C ILE A 27 12.87 -4.59 0.75
N ALA A 28 12.50 -5.55 1.59
CA ALA A 28 11.14 -5.75 2.10
C ALA A 28 10.54 -4.51 2.77
N LYS A 29 11.41 -3.64 3.33
CA LYS A 29 11.00 -2.36 3.91
C LYS A 29 10.57 -1.34 2.86
N TYR A 30 11.18 -1.37 1.67
CA TYR A 30 11.08 -0.32 0.66
C TYR A 30 10.44 -0.75 -0.66
N PHE A 31 10.16 -2.03 -0.81
CA PHE A 31 9.54 -2.60 -2.00
C PHE A 31 8.55 -3.68 -1.60
N HIS A 32 7.42 -3.69 -2.30
CA HIS A 32 6.41 -4.74 -2.15
C HIS A 32 5.96 -5.30 -3.49
N LEU A 33 5.41 -6.51 -3.43
CA LEU A 33 4.84 -7.19 -4.57
C LEU A 33 3.33 -7.02 -4.55
N ARG A 34 2.79 -6.46 -5.64
CA ARG A 34 1.36 -6.28 -5.85
C ARG A 34 0.87 -7.19 -6.97
N PRO A 35 0.27 -8.35 -6.67
CA PRO A 35 -0.42 -9.17 -7.65
C PRO A 35 -1.62 -8.42 -8.25
N THR A 36 -1.85 -8.61 -9.54
CA THR A 36 -3.01 -8.07 -10.27
C THR A 36 -3.54 -9.11 -11.25
N MET A 37 -4.63 -8.83 -11.95
CA MET A 37 -5.11 -9.70 -13.04
C MET A 37 -4.15 -9.78 -14.24
N GLU A 38 -3.26 -8.81 -14.41
CA GLU A 38 -2.34 -8.72 -15.56
C GLU A 38 -0.95 -9.33 -15.29
N GLY A 39 -0.62 -9.59 -14.02
CA GLY A 39 0.70 -10.04 -13.59
C GLY A 39 1.03 -9.55 -12.19
N ILE A 40 2.30 -9.26 -11.94
CA ILE A 40 2.80 -8.80 -10.64
C ILE A 40 3.47 -7.45 -10.86
N THR A 41 3.19 -6.47 -10.00
CA THR A 41 3.90 -5.18 -10.00
C THR A 41 4.87 -5.14 -8.83
N ILE A 42 6.14 -4.88 -9.09
CA ILE A 42 7.12 -4.56 -8.04
C ILE A 42 7.01 -3.06 -7.78
N VAL A 43 6.58 -2.67 -6.59
CA VAL A 43 6.28 -1.27 -6.25
C VAL A 43 7.30 -0.77 -5.23
N SER A 44 7.80 0.46 -5.42
CA SER A 44 8.72 1.10 -4.47
C SER A 44 8.00 2.05 -3.52
N THR A 45 8.43 2.10 -2.26
CA THR A 45 8.06 3.11 -1.27
C THR A 45 9.23 4.04 -0.91
N LEU A 46 10.30 4.04 -1.72
CA LEU A 46 11.41 4.96 -1.55
C LEU A 46 10.94 6.41 -1.80
N PRO A 47 11.33 7.39 -0.96
CA PRO A 47 10.89 8.79 -1.11
C PRO A 47 11.16 9.42 -2.48
N THR A 48 12.15 8.92 -3.22
CA THR A 48 12.48 9.43 -4.56
C THR A 48 11.64 8.87 -5.68
N MET A 49 11.05 7.69 -5.48
CA MET A 49 10.19 7.01 -6.45
C MET A 49 8.96 6.38 -5.76
N PRO A 50 8.19 7.16 -5.00
CA PRO A 50 7.09 6.64 -4.20
C PRO A 50 5.99 6.08 -5.12
N MET A 51 5.56 4.87 -4.78
CA MET A 51 4.55 4.07 -5.47
C MET A 51 4.84 3.81 -6.95
N ARG A 52 6.09 4.01 -7.40
CA ARG A 52 6.48 3.70 -8.78
C ARG A 52 6.66 2.20 -8.92
N GLY A 53 6.11 1.65 -10.00
CA GLY A 53 6.00 0.21 -10.19
C GLY A 53 6.60 -0.30 -11.50
N ILE A 54 7.15 -1.50 -11.46
CA ILE A 54 7.56 -2.28 -12.64
C ILE A 54 6.59 -3.45 -12.77
N LYS A 55 5.82 -3.49 -13.86
CA LYS A 55 4.93 -4.62 -14.18
C LYS A 55 5.75 -5.77 -14.78
N VAL A 56 5.58 -6.97 -14.26
CA VAL A 56 6.18 -8.22 -14.78
C VAL A 56 5.09 -9.27 -15.00
N LYS A 57 5.21 -10.04 -16.08
CA LYS A 57 4.19 -11.03 -16.50
C LYS A 57 4.62 -12.48 -16.29
N THR A 58 5.88 -12.74 -15.94
CA THR A 58 6.41 -14.11 -15.81
C THR A 58 7.21 -14.28 -14.52
N LYS A 59 7.22 -15.51 -13.98
CA LYS A 59 8.01 -15.88 -12.80
C LYS A 59 9.50 -15.58 -12.99
N ALA A 60 10.05 -15.92 -14.16
CA ALA A 60 11.44 -15.67 -14.49
C ALA A 60 11.78 -14.18 -14.46
N LYS A 61 10.95 -13.33 -15.08
CA LYS A 61 11.19 -11.88 -15.10
C LYS A 61 11.03 -11.23 -13.74
N LEU A 62 10.11 -11.72 -12.91
CA LEU A 62 9.98 -11.29 -11.52
C LEU A 62 11.26 -11.57 -10.73
N LYS A 63 11.78 -12.80 -10.80
CA LYS A 63 13.01 -13.21 -10.11
C LYS A 63 14.22 -12.39 -10.57
N GLU A 64 14.38 -12.23 -11.88
CA GLU A 64 15.42 -11.38 -12.48
C GLU A 64 15.36 -9.94 -11.94
N LYS A 65 14.19 -9.31 -12.00
CA LYS A 65 14.01 -7.91 -11.56
C LYS A 65 14.24 -7.72 -10.06
N LEU A 66 13.82 -8.67 -9.24
CA LEU A 66 14.07 -8.61 -7.79
C LEU A 66 15.57 -8.73 -7.47
N LYS A 67 16.31 -9.59 -8.18
CA LYS A 67 17.78 -9.67 -8.06
C LYS A 67 18.47 -8.39 -8.51
N GLU A 68 18.06 -7.79 -9.63
CA GLU A 68 18.59 -6.50 -10.08
C GLU A 68 18.36 -5.38 -9.05
N ILE A 69 17.16 -5.34 -8.45
CA ILE A 69 16.81 -4.38 -7.40
C ILE A 69 17.70 -4.61 -6.17
N ASN A 70 17.89 -5.85 -5.73
CA ASN A 70 18.76 -6.18 -4.59
C ASN A 70 20.19 -5.69 -4.81
N SER A 71 20.79 -6.07 -5.93
CA SER A 71 22.16 -5.64 -6.30
C SER A 71 22.30 -4.12 -6.45
N SER A 72 21.20 -3.42 -6.74
CA SER A 72 21.18 -1.96 -6.90
C SER A 72 20.70 -1.21 -5.65
N PHE A 73 20.34 -1.92 -4.57
CA PHE A 73 19.62 -1.32 -3.45
C PHE A 73 20.42 -0.20 -2.79
N LYS A 74 21.73 -0.39 -2.61
CA LYS A 74 22.61 0.64 -2.03
C LYS A 74 22.64 1.92 -2.86
N GLN A 75 22.61 1.84 -4.20
CA GLN A 75 22.52 3.02 -5.06
C GLN A 75 21.12 3.65 -5.02
N LEU A 76 20.06 2.84 -4.94
CA LEU A 76 18.68 3.32 -4.89
C LEU A 76 18.33 4.02 -3.57
N ALA A 77 18.83 3.51 -2.45
CA ALA A 77 18.58 4.03 -1.11
C ALA A 77 19.66 5.01 -0.63
N GLY A 78 20.82 5.06 -1.30
CA GLY A 78 21.94 5.94 -0.96
C GLY A 78 21.66 7.41 -1.25
N ASN A 79 22.50 8.31 -0.73
CA ASN A 79 22.29 9.76 -0.75
C ASN A 79 22.64 10.46 -2.07
N ASP A 80 23.41 9.83 -2.95
CA ASP A 80 23.83 10.44 -4.22
C ASP A 80 22.69 10.50 -5.23
N VAL A 81 22.26 11.71 -5.60
CA VAL A 81 21.10 11.94 -6.47
C VAL A 81 21.34 11.39 -7.87
N LYS A 82 22.54 11.58 -8.44
CA LYS A 82 22.85 11.14 -9.81
C LYS A 82 22.87 9.62 -9.93
N SER A 83 23.56 8.94 -9.03
CA SER A 83 23.62 7.46 -8.97
C SER A 83 22.24 6.85 -8.74
N ARG A 84 21.43 7.47 -7.87
CA ARG A 84 20.05 7.06 -7.61
C ARG A 84 19.18 7.18 -8.86
N GLU A 85 19.25 8.31 -9.56
CA GLU A 85 18.49 8.57 -10.78
C GLU A 85 18.90 7.60 -11.91
N ALA A 86 20.19 7.40 -12.11
CA ALA A 86 20.72 6.44 -13.09
C ALA A 86 20.23 5.01 -12.80
N SER A 87 20.29 4.58 -11.52
CA SER A 87 19.83 3.25 -11.10
C SER A 87 18.33 3.07 -11.30
N ARG A 88 17.52 4.09 -10.98
CA ARG A 88 16.07 4.09 -11.21
C ARG A 88 15.74 3.88 -12.69
N ILE A 89 16.37 4.65 -13.58
CA ILE A 89 16.14 4.57 -15.02
C ILE A 89 16.55 3.21 -15.56
N ARG A 90 17.76 2.73 -15.20
CA ARG A 90 18.28 1.42 -15.62
C ARG A 90 17.34 0.27 -15.25
N LEU A 91 16.75 0.31 -14.05
CA LEU A 91 15.85 -0.74 -13.58
C LEU A 91 14.46 -0.70 -14.24
N GLY A 92 14.11 0.42 -14.87
CA GLY A 92 12.85 0.61 -15.59
C GLY A 92 11.73 1.25 -14.76
N PHE A 93 12.05 1.89 -13.64
CA PHE A 93 11.07 2.67 -12.87
C PHE A 93 10.75 3.97 -13.62
N LYS A 94 9.52 4.09 -14.12
CA LYS A 94 9.06 5.27 -14.87
C LYS A 94 9.06 6.54 -14.00
N GLU A 95 9.38 7.66 -14.63
CA GLU A 95 9.16 8.99 -14.05
C GLU A 95 7.73 9.41 -14.38
N THR A 96 6.93 9.78 -13.38
CA THR A 96 5.52 10.13 -13.63
C THR A 96 5.07 11.41 -12.92
N THR A 97 5.92 12.07 -12.12
CA THR A 97 5.59 13.38 -11.53
C THR A 97 6.50 14.44 -12.11
N PRO A 98 5.98 15.43 -12.87
CA PRO A 98 6.77 16.57 -13.30
C PRO A 98 7.39 17.27 -12.09
N LYS A 99 8.70 17.55 -12.14
CA LYS A 99 9.46 18.24 -11.07
C LYS A 99 8.76 19.52 -10.56
N LYS A 100 7.94 20.16 -11.40
CA LYS A 100 7.16 21.38 -11.11
C LYS A 100 6.05 21.23 -10.04
N GLN A 101 5.65 20.01 -9.65
CA GLN A 101 4.63 19.81 -8.60
C GLN A 101 5.21 19.56 -7.20
N ARG A 102 6.54 19.52 -7.05
CA ARG A 102 7.21 19.37 -5.73
C ARG A 102 7.40 20.71 -5.03
N ASN A 103 6.34 21.53 -4.97
CA ASN A 103 6.34 22.67 -4.06
C ASN A 103 6.21 22.13 -2.62
N PRO A 104 7.06 22.56 -1.67
CA PRO A 104 6.88 22.21 -0.27
C PRO A 104 5.49 22.70 0.18
N GLY A 105 4.57 21.76 0.42
CA GLY A 105 3.17 22.04 0.78
C GLY A 105 2.10 21.43 -0.15
N TYR A 106 2.48 20.88 -1.31
CA TYR A 106 1.54 20.18 -2.20
C TYR A 106 1.33 18.73 -1.75
N PHE A 107 0.07 18.28 -1.67
CA PHE A 107 -0.24 16.88 -1.39
C PHE A 107 -0.04 16.06 -2.66
N ILE A 108 0.87 15.07 -2.57
CA ILE A 108 1.08 14.02 -3.56
C ILE A 108 0.63 12.73 -2.88
N GLU A 109 -0.43 12.11 -3.39
CA GLU A 109 -1.05 10.92 -2.79
C GLU A 109 -0.05 9.78 -2.67
N GLU A 110 0.78 9.58 -3.71
CA GLU A 110 1.78 8.51 -3.72
C GLU A 110 2.84 8.70 -2.63
N ASP A 111 3.28 9.94 -2.38
CA ASP A 111 4.22 10.24 -1.30
C ASP A 111 3.60 9.83 0.04
N ARG A 112 2.31 10.13 0.23
CA ARG A 112 1.58 9.80 1.46
C ARG A 112 1.33 8.31 1.62
N GLN A 113 0.96 7.62 0.55
CA GLN A 113 0.86 6.17 0.58
C GLN A 113 2.19 5.54 0.99
N ALA A 114 3.30 5.93 0.33
CA ALA A 114 4.63 5.41 0.65
C ALA A 114 5.03 5.68 2.10
N MET A 115 4.75 6.86 2.63
CA MET A 115 5.00 7.21 4.03
C MET A 115 4.18 6.38 5.02
N MET A 116 2.89 6.16 4.74
CA MET A 116 2.02 5.32 5.58
C MET A 116 2.49 3.86 5.58
N ILE A 117 2.80 3.31 4.40
CA ILE A 117 3.32 1.94 4.27
C ILE A 117 4.64 1.79 5.02
N ASN A 118 5.57 2.73 4.85
CA ASN A 118 6.83 2.72 5.60
C ASN A 118 6.58 2.81 7.11
N SER A 119 5.58 3.58 7.55
CA SER A 119 5.23 3.68 8.98
C SER A 119 4.68 2.37 9.54
N MET A 120 3.80 1.67 8.81
CA MET A 120 3.32 0.34 9.18
C MET A 120 4.47 -0.68 9.30
N ASN A 121 5.48 -0.56 8.43
CA ASN A 121 6.63 -1.47 8.40
C ASN A 121 7.73 -1.15 9.43
N SER A 122 7.65 -0.06 10.20
CA SER A 122 8.79 0.40 11.02
C SER A 122 8.49 0.82 12.46
N ASP A 123 7.46 0.26 13.09
CA ASP A 123 7.01 0.59 14.47
C ASP A 123 6.76 2.09 14.70
N LEU A 124 6.61 2.88 13.62
CA LEU A 124 6.36 4.30 13.69
C LEU A 124 4.87 4.55 13.93
N ASN A 125 4.57 5.62 14.68
CA ASN A 125 3.31 6.14 15.23
C ASN A 125 1.92 5.73 14.67
N LEU A 126 1.77 5.22 13.45
CA LEU A 126 0.44 4.88 12.88
C LEU A 126 -0.34 3.82 13.68
N PRO A 127 0.25 2.71 14.18
CA PRO A 127 -0.43 1.77 15.06
C PRO A 127 -0.96 2.47 16.33
N LYS A 128 -0.13 3.33 16.95
CA LYS A 128 -0.49 4.12 18.14
C LYS A 128 -1.63 5.09 17.87
N ILE A 129 -1.62 5.78 16.73
CA ILE A 129 -2.67 6.73 16.30
C ILE A 129 -4.00 6.01 16.09
N LEU A 130 -3.95 4.85 15.45
CA LEU A 130 -5.14 4.05 15.18
C LEU A 130 -5.65 3.33 16.44
N GLY A 131 -4.83 3.23 17.50
CA GLY A 131 -5.11 2.36 18.64
C GLY A 131 -5.20 0.90 18.21
N ILE A 132 -4.36 0.49 17.25
CA ILE A 132 -4.31 -0.87 16.72
C ILE A 132 -2.90 -1.39 16.95
N ASP A 133 -2.78 -2.43 17.76
CA ASP A 133 -1.51 -3.10 17.94
C ASP A 133 -1.21 -4.00 16.74
N ASN A 134 0.07 -4.09 16.36
CA ASN A 134 0.58 -5.06 15.40
C ASN A 134 -0.06 -5.00 13.98
N ILE A 135 -0.49 -3.82 13.53
CA ILE A 135 -0.95 -3.66 12.14
C ILE A 135 0.20 -3.90 11.16
N LYS A 136 0.01 -4.84 10.25
CA LYS A 136 0.96 -5.19 9.19
C LYS A 136 0.45 -4.68 7.85
N PHE A 137 1.34 -4.11 7.05
CA PHE A 137 1.02 -3.78 5.67
C PHE A 137 0.83 -5.07 4.84
N ILE A 138 -0.24 -5.11 4.04
CA ILE A 138 -0.49 -6.19 3.07
C ILE A 138 -0.16 -5.70 1.67
N THR A 139 -0.84 -4.65 1.19
CA THR A 139 -0.66 -4.13 -0.17
C THR A 139 -1.13 -2.70 -0.33
N SER A 140 -0.73 -2.08 -1.44
CA SER A 140 -1.35 -0.87 -1.95
C SER A 140 -2.18 -1.13 -3.20
N GLU A 141 -3.07 -0.21 -3.54
CA GLU A 141 -3.86 -0.18 -4.78
C GLU A 141 -4.51 -1.53 -5.10
N LEU A 142 -5.14 -2.14 -4.10
CA LEU A 142 -5.77 -3.46 -4.25
C LEU A 142 -6.98 -3.34 -5.18
N ILE A 143 -7.04 -4.24 -6.16
CA ILE A 143 -8.18 -4.41 -7.06
C ILE A 143 -8.45 -5.91 -7.14
N LEU A 144 -9.54 -6.39 -6.52
CA LEU A 144 -9.95 -7.79 -6.68
C LEU A 144 -10.39 -8.09 -8.11
N ASN A 145 -11.20 -7.21 -8.69
CA ASN A 145 -11.66 -7.28 -10.08
C ASN A 145 -12.11 -5.88 -10.57
N GLY A 146 -12.46 -5.76 -11.85
CA GLY A 146 -12.77 -4.48 -12.51
C GLY A 146 -13.95 -3.68 -11.94
N THR A 147 -14.78 -4.27 -11.08
CA THR A 147 -15.95 -3.60 -10.46
C THR A 147 -15.78 -3.29 -8.98
N SER A 148 -14.76 -3.84 -8.31
CA SER A 148 -14.70 -3.78 -6.85
C SER A 148 -14.23 -2.45 -6.27
N GLY A 149 -13.77 -1.52 -7.11
CA GLY A 149 -13.05 -0.34 -6.64
C GLY A 149 -11.60 -0.65 -6.29
N ARG A 150 -10.81 0.40 -6.15
CA ARG A 150 -9.38 0.33 -5.87
C ARG A 150 -9.11 0.90 -4.48
N ILE A 151 -8.59 0.06 -3.59
CA ILE A 151 -8.23 0.47 -2.22
C ILE A 151 -6.78 0.95 -2.21
N ASP A 152 -6.52 2.16 -1.74
CA ASP A 152 -5.18 2.75 -1.75
C ASP A 152 -4.17 1.96 -0.91
N ILE A 153 -4.50 1.64 0.34
CA ILE A 153 -3.66 0.82 1.23
C ILE A 153 -4.50 -0.18 2.01
N VAL A 154 -4.00 -1.42 2.13
CA VAL A 154 -4.58 -2.48 2.95
C VAL A 154 -3.59 -2.87 4.04
N GLY A 155 -4.03 -2.75 5.29
CA GLY A 155 -3.35 -3.29 6.46
C GLY A 155 -4.13 -4.45 7.08
N TYR A 156 -3.46 -5.25 7.90
CA TYR A 156 -4.07 -6.35 8.64
C TYR A 156 -3.62 -6.30 10.11
N ALA A 157 -4.60 -6.32 11.01
CA ALA A 157 -4.40 -6.62 12.42
C ALA A 157 -5.57 -7.48 12.86
N GLU A 158 -5.29 -8.71 13.28
CA GLU A 158 -6.32 -9.72 13.51
C GLU A 158 -7.44 -9.22 14.47
N PRO A 159 -8.73 -9.46 14.16
CA PRO A 159 -9.30 -10.15 12.98
C PRO A 159 -9.66 -9.20 11.81
N TYR A 160 -9.10 -7.99 11.78
CA TYR A 160 -9.51 -6.93 10.88
C TYR A 160 -8.54 -6.70 9.71
N LEU A 161 -9.11 -6.57 8.51
CA LEU A 161 -8.49 -5.85 7.41
C LEU A 161 -8.86 -4.39 7.49
N TYR A 162 -7.87 -3.53 7.38
CA TYR A 162 -8.04 -2.08 7.37
C TYR A 162 -7.85 -1.57 5.95
N PHE A 163 -8.91 -1.03 5.38
CA PHE A 163 -8.89 -0.36 4.08
C PHE A 163 -8.70 1.13 4.31
N PHE A 164 -7.53 1.62 3.93
CA PHE A 164 -7.21 3.05 4.00
C PHE A 164 -7.46 3.67 2.63
N GLU A 165 -8.29 4.70 2.60
CA GLU A 165 -8.53 5.54 1.42
C GLU A 165 -7.95 6.92 1.69
N LEU A 166 -7.05 7.39 0.85
CA LEU A 166 -6.35 8.67 1.02
C LEU A 166 -6.98 9.73 0.15
N LYS A 167 -7.35 10.86 0.73
CA LYS A 167 -7.98 11.96 0.00
C LYS A 167 -7.26 13.29 0.23
N LYS A 168 -7.03 14.00 -0.88
CA LYS A 168 -6.44 15.35 -0.89
C LYS A 168 -7.39 16.41 -0.31
N ASP A 169 -8.67 16.35 -0.66
CA ASP A 169 -9.64 17.43 -0.47
C ASP A 169 -10.86 17.01 0.38
N ARG A 170 -11.52 18.02 0.96
CA ARG A 170 -12.57 17.93 2.01
C ARG A 170 -13.87 17.24 1.59
N THR A 171 -14.12 17.05 0.30
CA THR A 171 -15.46 16.73 -0.24
C THR A 171 -15.56 15.36 -0.90
N THR A 172 -14.55 14.50 -0.72
CA THR A 172 -14.57 13.20 -1.40
C THR A 172 -15.45 12.19 -0.67
N LYS A 173 -16.21 11.46 -1.49
CA LYS A 173 -17.25 10.49 -1.18
C LYS A 173 -16.81 9.50 -0.09
N VAL A 174 -17.13 9.79 1.17
CA VAL A 174 -17.06 8.78 2.25
C VAL A 174 -17.89 7.54 1.89
N ASP A 175 -18.96 7.76 1.11
CA ASP A 175 -19.75 6.71 0.47
C ASP A 175 -18.91 5.73 -0.36
N GLN A 176 -17.88 6.21 -1.07
CA GLN A 176 -17.02 5.38 -1.93
C GLN A 176 -16.31 4.28 -1.14
N LEU A 177 -15.74 4.62 0.03
CA LEU A 177 -15.09 3.63 0.88
C LEU A 177 -16.09 2.62 1.42
N SER A 178 -17.30 3.06 1.77
CA SER A 178 -18.39 2.17 2.22
C SER A 178 -18.81 1.18 1.12
N GLU A 179 -18.95 1.66 -0.12
CA GLU A 179 -19.23 0.83 -1.30
C GLU A 179 -18.12 -0.20 -1.55
N TYR A 180 -16.86 0.21 -1.40
CA TYR A 180 -15.73 -0.70 -1.54
C TYR A 180 -15.74 -1.78 -0.46
N ILE A 181 -15.93 -1.41 0.81
CA ILE A 181 -16.04 -2.37 1.91
C ILE A 181 -17.14 -3.40 1.63
N LYS A 182 -18.32 -2.94 1.19
CA LYS A 182 -19.45 -3.82 0.84
C LYS A 182 -19.06 -4.78 -0.29
N SER A 183 -18.54 -4.24 -1.39
CA SER A 183 -18.15 -5.01 -2.58
C SER A 183 -17.06 -6.06 -2.30
N TYR A 184 -16.10 -5.75 -1.43
CA TYR A 184 -15.07 -6.70 -1.00
C TYR A 184 -15.61 -7.74 -0.01
N SER A 185 -16.53 -7.35 0.88
CA SER A 185 -17.18 -8.26 1.83
C SER A 185 -18.03 -9.31 1.11
N GLU A 186 -18.71 -8.94 0.03
CA GLU A 186 -19.46 -9.87 -0.83
C GLU A 186 -18.54 -10.90 -1.53
N LYS A 187 -17.23 -10.63 -1.61
CA LYS A 187 -16.21 -11.48 -2.23
C LYS A 187 -15.22 -12.03 -1.20
N ILE A 188 -15.64 -12.18 0.05
CA ILE A 188 -14.74 -12.52 1.16
C ILE A 188 -13.98 -13.83 0.93
N THR A 189 -14.56 -14.83 0.27
CA THR A 189 -13.87 -16.09 -0.05
C THR A 189 -12.69 -15.89 -0.99
N LEU A 190 -12.86 -15.10 -2.05
CA LEU A 190 -11.78 -14.75 -2.97
C LEU A 190 -10.71 -13.92 -2.26
N LEU A 191 -11.13 -12.91 -1.50
CA LEU A 191 -10.23 -12.06 -0.73
C LEU A 191 -9.41 -12.88 0.27
N SER A 192 -10.04 -13.81 0.98
CA SER A 192 -9.41 -14.73 1.92
C SER A 192 -8.34 -15.59 1.25
N ASN A 193 -8.67 -16.16 0.09
CA ASN A 193 -7.74 -16.96 -0.71
C ASN A 193 -6.54 -16.13 -1.20
N LEU A 194 -6.78 -14.88 -1.63
CA LEU A 194 -5.70 -13.96 -2.01
C LEU A 194 -4.78 -13.66 -0.82
N LEU A 195 -5.36 -13.35 0.35
CA LEU A 195 -4.61 -12.96 1.55
C LEU A 195 -3.79 -14.10 2.15
N ALA A 196 -4.31 -15.33 2.13
CA ALA A 196 -3.55 -16.53 2.53
C ALA A 196 -2.31 -16.76 1.64
N ASN A 197 -2.33 -16.24 0.41
CA ASN A 197 -1.24 -16.37 -0.55
C ASN A 197 -0.49 -15.05 -0.77
N TYR A 198 -0.68 -14.03 0.08
CA TYR A 198 0.00 -12.75 -0.11
C TYR A 198 1.51 -12.89 0.09
N PRO A 199 2.37 -12.22 -0.71
CA PRO A 199 3.78 -12.62 -0.81
C PRO A 199 4.64 -12.38 0.42
N ILE A 200 4.46 -11.26 1.11
CA ILE A 200 5.33 -10.82 2.22
C ILE A 200 4.70 -11.13 3.57
N ASN A 201 3.41 -10.79 3.73
CA ASN A 201 2.66 -10.96 4.96
C ASN A 201 1.37 -11.75 4.66
N PRO A 202 1.45 -13.08 4.45
CA PRO A 202 0.25 -13.89 4.27
C PRO A 202 -0.60 -13.90 5.55
N VAL A 203 -1.92 -13.96 5.37
CA VAL A 203 -2.88 -14.06 6.48
C VAL A 203 -3.25 -15.53 6.68
N HIS A 204 -2.75 -16.14 7.77
CA HIS A 204 -2.85 -17.59 8.00
C HIS A 204 -4.21 -18.08 8.50
N GLN A 205 -5.09 -17.19 8.96
CA GLN A 205 -6.46 -17.51 9.39
C GLN A 205 -7.43 -16.50 8.80
N PRO A 206 -7.78 -16.60 7.51
CA PRO A 206 -8.65 -15.62 6.90
C PRO A 206 -10.14 -15.82 7.22
N GLU A 207 -10.50 -16.94 7.84
CA GLU A 207 -11.85 -17.20 8.29
C GLU A 207 -12.28 -16.17 9.35
N GLY A 208 -13.46 -15.58 9.18
CA GLY A 208 -13.96 -14.56 10.12
C GLY A 208 -13.29 -13.19 9.99
N ILE A 209 -12.48 -12.95 8.96
CA ILE A 209 -11.96 -11.60 8.65
C ILE A 209 -13.11 -10.60 8.56
N LYS A 210 -12.93 -9.46 9.23
CA LYS A 210 -13.82 -8.30 9.14
C LYS A 210 -13.09 -7.16 8.44
N ILE A 211 -13.80 -6.38 7.63
CA ILE A 211 -13.22 -5.21 6.95
C ILE A 211 -13.62 -3.95 7.72
N LYS A 212 -12.63 -3.10 8.04
CA LYS A 212 -12.80 -1.76 8.59
C LYS A 212 -12.29 -0.72 7.59
N GLY A 213 -13.08 0.32 7.36
CA GLY A 213 -12.67 1.48 6.57
C GLY A 213 -11.99 2.51 7.43
N VAL A 214 -10.91 3.09 6.91
CA VAL A 214 -10.24 4.27 7.47
C VAL A 214 -10.08 5.31 6.37
N MET A 215 -10.78 6.42 6.48
CA MET A 215 -10.58 7.56 5.60
C MET A 215 -9.40 8.39 6.12
N VAL A 216 -8.44 8.71 5.27
CA VAL A 216 -7.25 9.49 5.63
C VAL A 216 -7.22 10.78 4.83
N MET A 217 -7.38 11.90 5.53
CA MET A 217 -7.60 13.21 4.89
C MET A 217 -6.83 14.32 5.59
N ARG A 218 -6.54 15.41 4.88
CA ARG A 218 -5.86 16.56 5.49
C ARG A 218 -6.77 17.24 6.50
N HIS A 219 -6.25 17.54 7.69
CA HIS A 219 -6.97 18.34 8.69
C HIS A 219 -7.31 19.71 8.09
N ALA A 220 -8.57 20.11 8.19
CA ALA A 220 -9.04 21.43 7.82
C ALA A 220 -9.71 22.05 9.03
N GLU A 221 -9.16 23.16 9.53
CA GLU A 221 -9.65 23.83 10.74
C GLU A 221 -11.03 24.50 10.54
N ASN A 222 -11.55 24.56 9.31
CA ASN A 222 -12.79 25.28 8.94
C ASN A 222 -13.75 24.46 8.06
N SER A 223 -14.21 23.28 8.49
CA SER A 223 -15.29 22.56 7.80
C SER A 223 -16.59 22.55 8.62
N ASN A 224 -17.71 22.97 8.01
CA ASN A 224 -19.06 22.80 8.57
C ASN A 224 -19.57 21.34 8.49
N VAL A 225 -18.67 20.37 8.32
CA VAL A 225 -19.00 18.95 8.22
C VAL A 225 -18.82 18.35 9.61
N ASP A 226 -19.88 17.74 10.14
CA ASP A 226 -19.77 16.89 11.32
C ASP A 226 -19.14 15.55 10.92
N TRP A 227 -17.82 15.47 11.08
CA TRP A 227 -17.06 14.28 10.73
C TRP A 227 -17.36 13.09 11.66
N LYS A 228 -17.84 13.33 12.88
CA LYS A 228 -18.28 12.24 13.77
C LYS A 228 -19.59 11.65 13.27
N GLU A 229 -20.53 12.50 12.88
CA GLU A 229 -21.79 12.05 12.26
C GLU A 229 -21.50 11.23 10.99
N MET A 230 -20.61 11.73 10.12
CA MET A 230 -20.20 11.03 8.90
C MET A 230 -19.52 9.68 9.20
N ALA A 231 -18.58 9.64 10.14
CA ALA A 231 -17.91 8.40 10.56
C ALA A 231 -18.93 7.36 11.07
N ASN A 232 -19.86 7.79 11.94
CA ASN A 232 -20.89 6.94 12.51
C ASN A 232 -21.88 6.43 11.45
N LYS A 233 -22.34 7.31 10.57
CA LYS A 233 -23.28 6.97 9.49
C LYS A 233 -22.71 5.87 8.58
N HIS A 234 -21.43 5.96 8.27
CA HIS A 234 -20.75 5.05 7.34
C HIS A 234 -20.02 3.88 8.03
N LYS A 235 -19.99 3.87 9.37
CA LYS A 235 -19.26 2.88 10.18
C LYS A 235 -17.78 2.76 9.78
N ILE A 236 -17.14 3.90 9.56
CA ILE A 236 -15.71 3.99 9.26
C ILE A 236 -14.99 4.88 10.27
N ASP A 237 -13.67 4.73 10.36
CA ASP A 237 -12.80 5.67 11.08
C ASP A 237 -12.39 6.82 10.15
N ILE A 238 -12.18 8.01 10.71
CA ILE A 238 -11.61 9.16 9.99
C ILE A 238 -10.33 9.62 10.69
N LEU A 239 -9.24 9.67 9.94
CA LEU A 239 -7.96 10.19 10.37
C LEU A 239 -7.62 11.48 9.63
N PHE A 240 -7.41 12.53 10.40
CA PHE A 240 -6.91 13.80 9.88
C PHE A 240 -5.41 13.91 10.02
N TYR A 241 -4.67 14.20 8.95
CA TYR A 241 -3.25 14.54 9.05
C TYR A 241 -3.04 16.06 8.98
N ARG A 242 -2.23 16.62 9.89
CA ARG A 242 -1.83 18.04 9.86
C ARG A 242 -0.51 18.23 9.10
N THR A 243 0.45 17.34 9.35
CA THR A 243 1.78 17.33 8.71
C THR A 243 2.13 15.94 8.18
N SER A 244 3.40 15.67 7.86
CA SER A 244 3.91 14.36 7.43
C SER A 244 3.72 13.26 8.49
N LEU A 245 3.65 13.60 9.79
CA LEU A 245 3.80 12.63 10.89
C LEU A 245 2.78 12.79 12.04
N SER A 246 1.79 13.67 11.89
CA SER A 246 0.78 13.92 12.92
C SER A 246 -0.61 13.60 12.39
N TYR A 247 -1.33 12.78 13.15
CA TYR A 247 -2.70 12.38 12.85
C TYR A 247 -3.60 12.64 14.07
N THR A 248 -4.86 12.94 13.81
CA THR A 248 -5.94 13.05 14.81
C THR A 248 -7.08 12.14 14.37
N ARG A 249 -7.50 11.23 15.25
CA ARG A 249 -8.66 10.36 15.03
C ARG A 249 -9.93 11.06 15.52
N VAL A 250 -11.01 10.90 14.77
CA VAL A 250 -12.35 11.42 15.10
C VAL A 250 -13.30 10.27 15.38
#